data_AF-C5NNB0-F1
#
_entry.id   AF-C5NNB0-F1
#
_cell.length_a   1.000
_cell.length_b   1.000
_cell.length_c   1.000
_cell.angle_alpha   90.00
_cell.angle_beta   90.00
_cell.angle_gamma   90.00
#
_symmetry.space_group_name_H-M   'P 1'
#
loop_
_entity.id
_entity.type
_entity.pdbx_description
1 polymer ?
#
loop_
_entity_poly.entity_id
_entity_poly.type
_entity_poly.pdbx_seq_one_letter_code
_entity_poly.pdbx_strand_id
1 'polypeptide(L)'
;MIKFLAPVIIVAATGLVGLVNKDAIYEKYLQTQVNKNLVIETGSTKYCGHVIKDNETPEQLVNRVKQQFNGAAAFRQVIDIYENILHDTDEIEAITKKIRDWGWQGDDSLVEDIAKYKDDPYQQDYLAELIALQDYRKSASHNKDELIKERDSLRDALYLAKKPQLEKDISNAISQFSCELDDESFNQEADVILASLNPTLSGEEKKHLEEIVKKRTVQGLKNASVPLETFTKKFYELINDAVAEIKILDSETIVKDQTITNTLSVVSTNSFGKKQRFEVGCVAYAVGINPIFGSASIFNCFFRKSGETLGDSIYLHDLMLVEEFDDENQWNKVKKEVLKEFK
;
A
#
# COMPACT_ATOMS: atom_id res chain seq x y z
N MET A 1 35.09 76.42 -14.54
CA MET A 1 34.28 76.10 -13.35
C MET A 1 32.86 75.81 -13.82
N ILE A 2 32.41 74.58 -13.59
CA ILE A 2 31.06 73.98 -13.76
C ILE A 2 30.39 74.06 -15.15
N LYS A 3 30.28 72.89 -15.79
CA LYS A 3 29.10 72.48 -16.60
C LYS A 3 28.76 71.03 -16.26
N PHE A 4 27.56 70.82 -15.74
CA PHE A 4 26.89 69.52 -15.61
C PHE A 4 26.68 68.87 -16.99
N LEU A 5 26.84 67.55 -17.10
CA LEU A 5 25.95 66.67 -17.87
C LEU A 5 26.30 65.18 -17.64
N ALA A 6 25.55 64.51 -16.78
CA ALA A 6 25.07 63.12 -16.91
C ALA A 6 24.32 62.75 -15.62
N PRO A 7 22.99 62.93 -15.59
CA PRO A 7 22.13 62.45 -14.53
C PRO A 7 21.63 61.03 -14.85
N VAL A 8 21.36 60.25 -13.80
CA VAL A 8 20.58 59.00 -13.79
C VAL A 8 21.30 57.74 -14.32
N ILE A 9 20.99 56.61 -13.70
CA ILE A 9 21.45 55.22 -13.93
C ILE A 9 22.72 54.84 -13.13
N ILE A 10 22.62 54.74 -11.78
CA ILE A 10 23.02 53.56 -10.98
C ILE A 10 22.23 53.57 -9.65
N VAL A 11 20.89 53.59 -9.70
CA VAL A 11 20.03 53.23 -8.56
C VAL A 11 18.88 52.37 -9.11
N ALA A 12 19.27 51.22 -9.64
CA ALA A 12 18.36 50.16 -10.08
C ALA A 12 19.04 48.78 -10.06
N ALA A 13 20.38 48.74 -10.13
CA ALA A 13 21.16 47.50 -10.06
C ALA A 13 21.59 47.09 -8.63
N THR A 14 21.52 47.96 -7.62
CA THR A 14 21.88 47.62 -6.22
C THR A 14 20.69 47.19 -5.36
N GLY A 15 19.45 47.47 -5.79
CA GLY A 15 18.24 47.00 -5.10
C GLY A 15 17.99 45.50 -5.27
N LEU A 16 18.23 44.98 -6.47
CA LEU A 16 18.08 43.55 -6.78
C LEU A 16 19.17 42.70 -6.14
N VAL A 17 20.43 43.15 -6.13
CA VAL A 17 21.53 42.42 -5.47
C VAL A 17 21.36 42.42 -3.94
N GLY A 18 20.80 43.48 -3.36
CA GLY A 18 20.49 43.55 -1.92
C GLY A 18 19.32 42.67 -1.49
N LEU A 19 18.28 42.54 -2.32
CA LEU A 19 17.15 41.64 -2.08
C LEU A 19 17.56 40.16 -2.21
N VAL A 20 18.29 39.80 -3.28
CA VAL A 20 18.78 38.44 -3.50
C VAL A 20 19.72 37.98 -2.38
N ASN A 21 20.59 38.85 -1.88
CA ASN A 21 21.46 38.50 -0.75
C ASN A 21 20.72 38.39 0.59
N LYS A 22 19.64 39.16 0.79
CA LYS A 22 18.84 39.07 2.01
C LYS A 22 18.08 37.74 2.09
N ASP A 23 17.48 37.32 0.98
CA ASP A 23 16.76 36.04 0.91
C ASP A 23 17.74 34.88 1.10
N ALA A 24 18.92 34.91 0.47
CA ALA A 24 19.94 33.88 0.68
C ALA A 24 20.46 33.81 2.13
N ILE A 25 20.64 34.96 2.81
CA ILE A 25 21.06 35.00 4.21
C ILE A 25 19.94 34.46 5.13
N TYR A 26 18.69 34.83 4.85
CA TYR A 26 17.55 34.40 5.65
C TYR A 26 17.25 32.91 5.45
N GLU A 27 17.32 32.41 4.22
CA GLU A 27 17.24 30.98 3.91
C GLU A 27 18.30 30.21 4.68
N LYS A 28 19.56 30.64 4.61
CA LYS A 28 20.65 30.00 5.35
C LYS A 28 20.43 30.01 6.86
N TYR A 29 19.87 31.09 7.41
CA TYR A 29 19.47 31.15 8.82
C TYR A 29 18.39 30.11 9.15
N LEU A 30 17.32 30.05 8.37
CA LEU A 30 16.25 29.04 8.54
C LEU A 30 16.79 27.61 8.41
N GLN A 31 17.66 27.36 7.44
CA GLN A 31 18.32 26.07 7.25
C GLN A 31 19.19 25.66 8.43
N THR A 32 19.90 26.62 9.03
CA THR A 32 20.81 26.35 10.15
C THR A 32 20.08 26.23 11.49
N GLN A 33 19.02 27.01 11.70
CA GLN A 33 18.36 27.13 13.00
C GLN A 33 17.09 26.28 13.12
N VAL A 34 16.42 25.99 12.01
CA VAL A 34 15.12 25.29 12.00
C VAL A 34 15.24 23.93 11.31
N ASN A 35 15.47 23.92 9.99
CA ASN A 35 15.62 22.67 9.24
C ASN A 35 16.31 22.92 7.88
N LYS A 36 17.29 22.08 7.54
CA LYS A 36 18.12 22.16 6.33
C LYS A 36 17.35 22.13 5.00
N ASN A 37 16.13 21.63 4.97
CA ASN A 37 15.29 21.51 3.77
C ASN A 37 14.35 22.70 3.56
N LEU A 38 14.46 23.75 4.38
CA LEU A 38 13.73 25.00 4.16
C LEU A 38 14.36 25.81 3.03
N VAL A 39 13.53 26.29 2.10
CA VAL A 39 13.97 27.07 0.92
C VAL A 39 13.09 28.31 0.78
N ILE A 40 13.65 29.41 0.27
CA ILE A 40 12.88 30.63 -0.02
C ILE A 40 12.71 30.77 -1.53
N GLU A 41 11.48 30.62 -2.01
CA GLU A 41 11.13 30.82 -3.40
C GLU A 41 10.12 31.95 -3.55
N THR A 42 10.49 33.00 -4.28
CA THR A 42 9.61 34.11 -4.67
C THR A 42 8.76 34.67 -3.51
N GLY A 43 9.41 34.92 -2.37
CA GLY A 43 8.77 35.48 -1.17
C GLY A 43 7.95 34.49 -0.35
N SER A 44 8.02 33.19 -0.66
CA SER A 44 7.39 32.12 0.12
C SER A 44 8.44 31.18 0.70
N THR A 45 8.31 30.86 1.99
CA THR A 45 9.10 29.81 2.63
C THR A 45 8.47 28.46 2.32
N LYS A 46 9.28 27.51 1.85
CA LYS A 46 8.86 26.15 1.52
C LYS A 46 9.66 25.13 2.30
N TYR A 47 9.04 24.00 2.60
CA TYR A 47 9.67 22.82 3.18
C TYR A 47 9.27 21.61 2.34
N CYS A 48 10.23 20.95 1.69
CA CYS A 48 9.95 19.81 0.80
C CYS A 48 8.84 20.10 -0.23
N GLY A 49 8.84 21.27 -0.84
CA GLY A 49 7.80 21.70 -1.80
C GLY A 49 6.48 22.18 -1.17
N HIS A 50 6.24 21.96 0.12
CA HIS A 50 5.07 22.48 0.83
C HIS A 50 5.26 23.94 1.22
N VAL A 51 4.29 24.77 0.90
CA VAL A 51 4.33 26.21 1.18
C VAL A 51 3.84 26.49 2.61
N ILE A 52 4.47 27.46 3.26
CA ILE A 52 4.01 28.02 4.53
C ILE A 52 2.61 28.64 4.40
N LYS A 53 1.73 28.38 5.37
CA LYS A 53 0.38 28.98 5.42
C LYS A 53 0.43 30.37 6.06
N ASP A 54 -0.65 31.14 5.88
CA ASP A 54 -0.82 32.42 6.56
C ASP A 54 -0.73 32.24 8.09
N ASN A 55 0.12 33.04 8.74
CA ASN A 55 0.41 33.01 10.18
C ASN A 55 1.06 31.72 10.71
N GLU A 56 1.58 30.85 9.82
CA GLU A 56 2.37 29.68 10.19
C GLU A 56 3.86 30.08 10.33
N THR A 57 4.56 29.58 11.35
CA THR A 57 6.02 29.71 11.45
C THR A 57 6.73 28.61 10.66
N PRO A 58 8.00 28.79 10.24
CA PRO A 58 8.75 27.73 9.55
C PRO A 58 8.82 26.42 10.33
N GLU A 59 8.91 26.48 11.66
CA GLU A 59 8.85 25.30 12.55
C GLU A 59 7.48 24.62 12.52
N GLN A 60 6.40 25.41 12.52
CA GLN A 60 5.04 24.89 12.40
C GLN A 60 4.81 24.24 11.04
N LEU A 61 5.37 24.79 9.96
CA LEU A 61 5.36 24.16 8.64
C LEU A 61 6.03 22.78 8.67
N VAL A 62 7.26 22.68 9.19
CA VAL A 62 7.99 21.41 9.30
C VAL A 62 7.17 20.38 10.10
N ASN A 63 6.65 20.79 11.26
CA ASN A 63 5.84 19.91 12.11
C ASN A 63 4.55 19.47 11.43
N ARG A 64 3.86 20.38 10.73
CA ARG A 64 2.65 20.06 9.98
C ARG A 64 2.92 19.05 8.88
N VAL A 65 3.96 19.26 8.08
CA VAL A 65 4.31 18.34 6.97
C VAL A 65 4.63 16.96 7.51
N LYS A 66 5.42 16.86 8.58
CA LYS A 66 5.70 15.58 9.26
C LYS A 66 4.44 14.89 9.78
N GLN A 67 3.52 15.64 10.39
CA GLN A 67 2.25 15.10 10.90
C GLN A 67 1.28 14.69 9.79
N GLN A 68 1.37 15.32 8.62
CA GLN A 68 0.53 15.03 7.46
C GLN A 68 1.07 13.88 6.61
N PHE A 69 2.31 13.44 6.83
CA PHE A 69 2.88 12.30 6.13
C PHE A 69 2.03 11.04 6.38
N ASN A 70 1.59 10.41 5.30
CA ASN A 70 0.78 9.21 5.33
C ASN A 70 1.52 8.08 4.61
N GLY A 71 2.01 7.10 5.40
CA GLY A 71 2.75 5.95 4.87
C GLY A 71 1.95 5.11 3.87
N ALA A 72 0.63 4.98 4.06
CA ALA A 72 -0.25 4.27 3.13
C ALA A 72 -0.37 5.01 1.79
N ALA A 73 -0.44 6.35 1.81
CA ALA A 73 -0.43 7.16 0.59
C ALA A 73 0.93 7.08 -0.14
N ALA A 74 2.04 7.14 0.61
CA ALA A 74 3.39 6.99 0.07
C ALA A 74 3.60 5.61 -0.58
N PHE A 75 3.12 4.55 0.08
CA PHE A 75 3.11 3.19 -0.46
C PHE A 75 2.34 3.12 -1.78
N ARG A 76 1.11 3.64 -1.82
CA ARG A 76 0.31 3.67 -3.07
C ARG A 76 1.00 4.42 -4.17
N GLN A 77 1.61 5.56 -3.88
CA GLN A 77 2.33 6.31 -4.89
C GLN A 77 3.45 5.48 -5.55
N VAL A 78 4.16 4.64 -4.79
CA VAL A 78 5.17 3.74 -5.36
C VAL A 78 4.53 2.66 -6.25
N ILE A 79 3.41 2.07 -5.82
CA ILE A 79 2.66 1.10 -6.62
C ILE A 79 2.15 1.74 -7.92
N ASP A 80 1.54 2.92 -7.82
CA ASP A 80 1.03 3.67 -8.96
C ASP A 80 2.16 4.00 -9.95
N ILE A 81 3.34 4.40 -9.48
CA ILE A 81 4.50 4.61 -10.35
C ILE A 81 4.87 3.31 -11.08
N TYR A 82 4.96 2.19 -10.36
CA TYR A 82 5.30 0.89 -10.95
C TYR A 82 4.27 0.46 -12.00
N GLU A 83 2.99 0.47 -11.65
CA GLU A 83 1.89 0.05 -12.52
C GLU A 83 1.73 0.96 -13.74
N ASN A 84 1.90 2.28 -13.59
CA ASN A 84 1.80 3.21 -14.70
C ASN A 84 2.98 3.07 -15.69
N ILE A 85 4.18 2.77 -15.20
CA ILE A 85 5.38 2.64 -16.05
C ILE A 85 5.44 1.27 -16.73
N LEU A 86 5.03 0.22 -16.01
CA LEU A 86 5.12 -1.17 -16.43
C LEU A 86 3.75 -1.78 -16.76
N HIS A 87 2.79 -0.96 -17.15
CA HIS A 87 1.53 -1.45 -17.66
C HIS A 87 1.78 -2.43 -18.82
N ASP A 88 1.06 -3.55 -18.80
CA ASP A 88 1.18 -4.57 -19.83
C ASP A 88 0.92 -3.94 -21.22
N THR A 89 1.69 -4.36 -22.22
CA THR A 89 1.41 -3.99 -23.61
C THR A 89 0.25 -4.86 -24.14
N ASP A 90 -0.40 -4.43 -25.23
CA ASP A 90 -1.44 -5.22 -25.92
C ASP A 90 -0.98 -6.67 -26.21
N GLU A 91 0.31 -6.87 -26.48
CA GLU A 91 0.91 -8.19 -26.71
C GLU A 91 0.94 -9.04 -25.43
N ILE A 92 1.40 -8.46 -24.32
CA ILE A 92 1.42 -9.14 -23.02
C ILE A 92 -0.01 -9.42 -22.52
N GLU A 93 -0.94 -8.50 -22.74
CA GLU A 93 -2.36 -8.69 -22.44
C GLU A 93 -2.98 -9.82 -23.27
N ALA A 94 -2.66 -9.89 -24.56
CA ALA A 94 -3.15 -10.95 -25.43
C ALA A 94 -2.65 -12.34 -24.98
N ILE A 95 -1.39 -12.46 -24.56
CA ILE A 95 -0.85 -13.72 -24.02
C ILE A 95 -1.48 -14.03 -22.66
N THR A 96 -1.62 -13.02 -21.79
CA THR A 96 -2.28 -13.17 -20.48
C THR A 96 -3.72 -13.66 -20.61
N LYS A 97 -4.44 -13.18 -21.63
CA LYS A 97 -5.78 -13.68 -21.97
C LYS A 97 -5.73 -15.15 -22.39
N LYS A 98 -4.81 -15.55 -23.27
CA LYS A 98 -4.64 -16.97 -23.67
C LYS A 98 -4.35 -17.88 -22.49
N ILE A 99 -3.54 -17.42 -21.52
CA ILE A 99 -3.26 -18.17 -20.27
C ILE A 99 -4.50 -18.29 -19.40
N ARG A 100 -5.31 -17.22 -19.29
CA ARG A 100 -6.58 -17.22 -18.54
C ARG A 100 -7.58 -18.18 -19.18
N ASP A 101 -7.72 -18.12 -20.50
CA ASP A 101 -8.60 -18.99 -21.29
C ASP A 101 -8.14 -20.46 -21.21
N TRP A 102 -6.87 -20.72 -20.88
CA TRP A 102 -6.37 -22.06 -20.57
C TRP A 102 -7.01 -22.65 -19.31
N GLY A 103 -7.50 -21.83 -18.37
CA GLY A 103 -8.08 -22.27 -17.10
C GLY A 103 -7.03 -22.69 -16.05
N TRP A 104 -7.49 -22.87 -14.82
CA TRP A 104 -6.65 -23.20 -13.66
C TRP A 104 -6.49 -24.71 -13.43
N GLN A 105 -7.43 -25.52 -13.92
CA GLN A 105 -7.47 -26.98 -13.75
C GLN A 105 -6.38 -27.67 -14.58
N GLY A 106 -5.77 -28.73 -14.04
CA GLY A 106 -4.86 -29.59 -14.79
C GLY A 106 -5.57 -30.42 -15.87
N ASP A 107 -4.84 -30.94 -16.85
CA ASP A 107 -5.42 -31.72 -17.95
C ASP A 107 -6.13 -33.00 -17.46
N ASP A 108 -5.55 -33.72 -16.52
CA ASP A 108 -6.16 -34.93 -15.94
C ASP A 108 -7.45 -34.61 -15.19
N SER A 109 -7.45 -33.54 -14.37
CA SER A 109 -8.63 -33.07 -13.65
C SER A 109 -9.76 -32.66 -14.60
N LEU A 110 -9.41 -32.05 -15.74
CA LEU A 110 -10.39 -31.68 -16.75
C LEU A 110 -11.04 -32.92 -17.40
N VAL A 111 -10.27 -33.98 -17.65
CA VAL A 111 -10.79 -35.25 -18.17
C VAL A 111 -11.71 -35.93 -17.15
N GLU A 112 -11.32 -35.95 -15.87
CA GLU A 112 -12.12 -36.50 -14.79
C GLU A 112 -13.44 -35.75 -14.59
N ASP A 113 -13.41 -34.41 -14.61
CA ASP A 113 -14.61 -33.59 -14.49
C ASP A 113 -15.56 -33.80 -15.68
N ILE A 114 -15.05 -33.85 -16.91
CA ILE A 114 -15.87 -34.16 -18.10
C ILE A 114 -16.52 -35.54 -17.95
N ALA A 115 -15.77 -36.55 -17.52
CA ALA A 115 -16.31 -37.90 -17.32
C ALA A 115 -17.39 -37.94 -16.22
N LYS A 116 -17.22 -37.16 -15.16
CA LYS A 116 -18.16 -37.06 -14.03
C LYS A 116 -19.50 -36.45 -14.42
N TYR A 117 -19.49 -35.39 -15.23
CA TYR A 117 -20.71 -34.65 -15.58
C TYR A 117 -21.37 -35.09 -16.90
N LYS A 118 -20.72 -36.00 -17.65
CA LYS A 118 -21.17 -36.47 -18.96
C LYS A 118 -22.64 -36.94 -18.97
N ASP A 119 -23.05 -37.64 -17.93
CA ASP A 119 -24.38 -38.25 -17.82
C ASP A 119 -25.32 -37.49 -16.87
N ASP A 120 -24.91 -36.31 -16.36
CA ASP A 120 -25.72 -35.48 -15.46
C ASP A 120 -26.58 -34.48 -16.25
N PRO A 121 -27.92 -34.67 -16.34
CA PRO A 121 -28.79 -33.80 -17.12
C PRO A 121 -28.92 -32.38 -16.52
N TYR A 122 -28.51 -32.17 -15.27
CA TYR A 122 -28.57 -30.87 -14.60
C TYR A 122 -27.30 -30.03 -14.79
N GLN A 123 -26.25 -30.60 -15.39
CA GLN A 123 -24.93 -29.96 -15.54
C GLN A 123 -24.51 -29.80 -17.02
N GLN A 124 -25.46 -29.81 -17.96
CA GLN A 124 -25.17 -29.80 -19.39
C GLN A 124 -24.45 -28.53 -19.87
N ASP A 125 -24.78 -27.37 -19.32
CA ASP A 125 -24.09 -26.11 -19.65
C ASP A 125 -22.64 -26.12 -19.16
N TYR A 126 -22.41 -26.56 -17.92
CA TYR A 126 -21.06 -26.69 -17.35
C TYR A 126 -20.22 -27.73 -18.09
N LEU A 127 -20.83 -28.87 -18.48
CA LEU A 127 -20.19 -29.88 -19.32
C LEU A 127 -19.76 -29.29 -20.68
N ALA A 128 -20.60 -28.45 -21.31
CA ALA A 128 -20.27 -27.80 -22.57
C ALA A 128 -19.07 -26.83 -22.42
N GLU A 129 -18.98 -26.11 -21.30
CA GLU A 129 -17.82 -25.26 -20.98
C GLU A 129 -16.53 -26.08 -20.84
N LEU A 130 -16.57 -27.21 -20.12
CA LEU A 130 -15.41 -28.10 -19.96
C LEU A 130 -14.95 -28.72 -21.29
N ILE A 131 -15.90 -29.13 -22.15
CA ILE A 131 -15.59 -29.65 -23.48
C ILE A 131 -14.97 -28.57 -24.36
N ALA A 132 -15.53 -27.36 -24.37
CA ALA A 132 -14.98 -26.24 -25.12
C ALA A 132 -13.55 -25.89 -24.65
N LEU A 133 -13.30 -25.94 -23.33
CA LEU A 133 -11.97 -25.76 -22.76
C LEU A 133 -11.00 -26.87 -23.22
N GLN A 134 -11.44 -28.13 -23.21
CA GLN A 134 -10.63 -29.25 -23.68
C GLN A 134 -10.29 -29.13 -25.18
N ASP A 135 -11.24 -28.71 -26.01
CA ASP A 135 -11.05 -28.52 -27.45
C ASP A 135 -10.14 -27.32 -27.77
N TYR A 136 -10.25 -26.23 -27.00
CA TYR A 136 -9.30 -25.13 -27.05
C TYR A 136 -7.88 -25.63 -26.75
N ARG A 137 -7.66 -26.40 -25.67
CA ARG A 137 -6.33 -26.93 -25.32
C ARG A 137 -5.75 -27.86 -26.39
N LYS A 138 -6.57 -28.70 -27.03
CA LYS A 138 -6.15 -29.60 -28.12
C LYS A 138 -5.77 -28.85 -29.40
N SER A 139 -6.39 -27.69 -29.65
CA SER A 139 -6.18 -26.88 -30.86
C SER A 139 -5.20 -25.72 -30.66
N ALA A 140 -4.81 -25.44 -29.42
CA ALA A 140 -3.84 -24.41 -29.08
C ALA A 140 -2.42 -24.76 -29.60
N SER A 141 -1.73 -23.76 -30.16
CA SER A 141 -0.41 -23.94 -30.77
C SER A 141 0.76 -23.94 -29.78
N HIS A 142 0.55 -23.45 -28.57
CA HIS A 142 1.54 -23.37 -27.49
C HIS A 142 0.90 -23.91 -26.22
N ASN A 143 1.61 -24.66 -25.38
CA ASN A 143 1.07 -25.07 -24.08
C ASN A 143 1.06 -23.90 -23.05
N LYS A 144 0.38 -24.09 -21.92
CA LYS A 144 0.27 -23.05 -20.87
C LYS A 144 1.63 -22.56 -20.36
N ASP A 145 2.58 -23.48 -20.19
CA ASP A 145 3.91 -23.15 -19.66
C ASP A 145 4.74 -22.36 -20.67
N GLU A 146 4.61 -22.66 -21.96
CA GLU A 146 5.20 -21.87 -23.04
C GLU A 146 4.63 -20.46 -23.07
N LEU A 147 3.31 -20.30 -22.95
CA LEU A 147 2.67 -18.99 -22.88
C LEU A 147 3.11 -18.19 -21.64
N ILE A 148 3.24 -18.84 -20.48
CA ILE A 148 3.75 -18.21 -19.25
C ILE A 148 5.18 -17.72 -19.47
N LYS A 149 6.07 -18.57 -20.02
CA LYS A 149 7.45 -18.19 -20.32
C LYS A 149 7.54 -17.04 -21.33
N GLU A 150 6.70 -17.05 -22.36
CA GLU A 150 6.63 -15.98 -23.36
C GLU A 150 6.20 -14.66 -22.72
N ARG A 151 5.10 -14.68 -21.95
CA ARG A 151 4.62 -13.51 -21.20
C ARG A 151 5.69 -12.96 -20.26
N ASP A 152 6.32 -13.83 -19.47
CA ASP A 152 7.29 -13.43 -18.46
C ASP A 152 8.55 -12.86 -19.15
N SER A 153 8.99 -13.44 -20.27
CA SER A 153 10.09 -12.89 -21.07
C SER A 153 9.79 -11.51 -21.64
N LEU A 154 8.55 -11.27 -22.09
CA LEU A 154 8.13 -9.95 -22.58
C LEU A 154 8.05 -8.92 -21.45
N ARG A 155 7.53 -9.32 -20.28
CA ARG A 155 7.50 -8.48 -19.07
C ARG A 155 8.90 -8.14 -18.58
N ASP A 156 9.83 -9.09 -18.57
CA ASP A 156 11.24 -8.86 -18.23
C ASP A 156 11.89 -7.88 -19.21
N ALA A 157 11.64 -8.05 -20.51
CA ALA A 157 12.14 -7.12 -21.54
C ALA A 157 11.57 -5.70 -21.37
N LEU A 158 10.26 -5.59 -21.10
CA LEU A 158 9.61 -4.32 -20.81
C LEU A 158 10.20 -3.66 -19.56
N TYR A 159 10.36 -4.44 -18.48
CA TYR A 159 11.01 -3.99 -17.25
C TYR A 159 12.40 -3.45 -17.53
N LEU A 160 13.27 -4.21 -18.21
CA LEU A 160 14.63 -3.77 -18.53
C LEU A 160 14.66 -2.50 -19.38
N ALA A 161 13.73 -2.35 -20.32
CA ALA A 161 13.62 -1.16 -21.17
C ALA A 161 13.15 0.09 -20.39
N LYS A 162 12.27 -0.09 -19.40
CA LYS A 162 11.69 1.00 -18.60
C LYS A 162 12.41 1.27 -17.28
N LYS A 163 13.30 0.36 -16.88
CA LYS A 163 14.05 0.38 -15.62
C LYS A 163 14.66 1.75 -15.30
N PRO A 164 15.35 2.46 -16.22
CA PRO A 164 15.94 3.76 -15.89
C PRO A 164 14.91 4.83 -15.47
N GLN A 165 13.73 4.82 -16.10
CA GLN A 165 12.66 5.74 -15.76
C GLN A 165 11.99 5.35 -14.44
N LEU A 166 11.77 4.04 -14.23
CA LEU A 166 11.24 3.50 -12.99
C LEU A 166 12.13 3.85 -11.79
N GLU A 167 13.44 3.58 -11.89
CA GLU A 167 14.43 3.92 -10.86
C GLU A 167 14.40 5.40 -10.53
N LYS A 168 14.39 6.26 -11.56
CA LYS A 168 14.32 7.71 -11.37
C LYS A 168 13.04 8.13 -10.63
N ASP A 169 11.88 7.64 -11.03
CA ASP A 169 10.60 8.09 -10.48
C ASP A 169 10.39 7.59 -9.06
N ILE A 170 10.76 6.34 -8.76
CA ILE A 170 10.75 5.80 -7.41
C ILE A 170 11.76 6.54 -6.53
N SER A 171 13.01 6.72 -6.97
CA SER A 171 14.00 7.47 -6.19
C SER A 171 13.56 8.89 -5.89
N ASN A 172 12.90 9.58 -6.83
CA ASN A 172 12.33 10.91 -6.58
C ASN A 172 11.21 10.87 -5.53
N ALA A 173 10.30 9.90 -5.61
CA ALA A 173 9.24 9.74 -4.62
C ALA A 173 9.81 9.45 -3.22
N ILE A 174 10.77 8.53 -3.11
CA ILE A 174 11.43 8.21 -1.83
C ILE A 174 12.19 9.41 -1.27
N SER A 175 12.89 10.18 -2.13
CA SER A 175 13.59 11.40 -1.70
C SER A 175 12.62 12.44 -1.15
N GLN A 176 11.45 12.58 -1.75
CA GLN A 176 10.40 13.45 -1.26
C GLN A 176 9.90 12.99 0.13
N PHE A 177 9.63 11.69 0.31
CA PHE A 177 9.21 11.14 1.60
C PHE A 177 10.28 11.32 2.68
N SER A 178 11.54 11.06 2.34
CA SER A 178 12.71 11.27 3.21
C SER A 178 12.79 12.73 3.67
N CYS A 179 12.55 13.68 2.76
CA CYS A 179 12.48 15.10 3.09
C CYS A 179 11.32 15.39 4.05
N GLU A 180 10.10 14.94 3.74
CA GLU A 180 8.90 15.22 4.53
C GLU A 180 9.01 14.68 5.96
N LEU A 181 9.60 13.50 6.12
CA LEU A 181 9.87 12.87 7.42
C LEU A 181 11.10 13.45 8.14
N ASP A 182 11.97 14.17 7.43
CA ASP A 182 13.30 14.58 7.90
C ASP A 182 14.16 13.38 8.34
N ASP A 183 14.04 12.28 7.59
CA ASP A 183 14.72 11.01 7.83
C ASP A 183 15.47 10.57 6.58
N GLU A 184 16.77 10.88 6.52
CA GLU A 184 17.63 10.50 5.41
C GLU A 184 17.85 9.00 5.28
N SER A 185 17.56 8.21 6.33
CA SER A 185 17.66 6.76 6.25
C SER A 185 16.63 6.17 5.29
N PHE A 186 15.52 6.87 5.06
CA PHE A 186 14.49 6.48 4.11
C PHE A 186 15.00 6.42 2.66
N ASN A 187 16.03 7.22 2.31
CA ASN A 187 16.67 7.14 0.99
C ASN A 187 17.37 5.81 0.75
N GLN A 188 17.84 5.14 1.82
CA GLN A 188 18.48 3.82 1.72
C GLN A 188 17.46 2.72 1.39
N GLU A 189 16.17 2.98 1.65
CA GLU A 189 15.11 2.03 1.34
C GLU A 189 14.73 2.03 -0.15
N ALA A 190 15.09 3.06 -0.91
CA ALA A 190 14.85 3.11 -2.36
C ALA A 190 15.46 1.91 -3.08
N ASP A 191 16.70 1.54 -2.73
CA ASP A 191 17.40 0.41 -3.33
C ASP A 191 16.72 -0.92 -3.00
N VAL A 192 16.22 -1.07 -1.77
CA VAL A 192 15.50 -2.26 -1.32
C VAL A 192 14.14 -2.37 -2.02
N ILE A 193 13.41 -1.27 -2.18
CA ILE A 193 12.15 -1.20 -2.94
C ILE A 193 12.41 -1.59 -4.39
N LEU A 194 13.38 -0.95 -5.04
CA LEU A 194 13.72 -1.20 -6.44
C LEU A 194 14.17 -2.64 -6.68
N ALA A 195 14.98 -3.19 -5.77
CA ALA A 195 15.35 -4.59 -5.81
C ALA A 195 14.12 -5.51 -5.64
N SER A 196 13.20 -5.18 -4.73
CA SER A 196 11.96 -5.96 -4.50
C SER A 196 11.02 -5.96 -5.69
N LEU A 197 11.09 -4.92 -6.52
CA LEU A 197 10.32 -4.77 -7.75
C LEU A 197 10.99 -5.38 -8.99
N ASN A 198 12.22 -5.89 -8.85
CA ASN A 198 12.99 -6.41 -9.97
C ASN A 198 12.67 -7.88 -10.26
N PRO A 199 11.97 -8.21 -11.38
CA PRO A 199 11.60 -9.57 -11.70
C PRO A 199 12.80 -10.42 -12.15
N THR A 200 13.91 -9.78 -12.56
CA THR A 200 15.07 -10.47 -13.15
C THR A 200 16.10 -10.94 -12.11
N LEU A 201 15.82 -10.78 -10.81
CA LEU A 201 16.74 -11.22 -9.75
C LEU A 201 16.87 -12.75 -9.74
N SER A 202 18.11 -13.23 -9.61
CA SER A 202 18.41 -14.66 -9.66
C SER A 202 19.17 -15.15 -8.43
N GLY A 203 19.00 -16.44 -8.12
CA GLY A 203 19.85 -17.18 -7.17
C GLY A 203 19.98 -16.54 -5.80
N GLU A 204 21.21 -16.13 -5.46
CA GLU A 204 21.61 -15.63 -4.14
C GLU A 204 21.10 -14.22 -3.86
N GLU A 205 21.03 -13.35 -4.87
CA GLU A 205 20.54 -11.97 -4.73
C GLU A 205 19.08 -11.95 -4.27
N LYS A 206 18.25 -12.82 -4.88
CA LYS A 206 16.85 -12.99 -4.49
C LYS A 206 16.72 -13.47 -3.05
N LYS A 207 17.51 -14.47 -2.64
CA LYS A 207 17.50 -14.98 -1.25
C LYS A 207 17.92 -13.93 -0.24
N HIS A 208 18.98 -13.17 -0.55
CA HIS A 208 19.45 -12.10 0.32
C HIS A 208 18.39 -11.01 0.50
N LEU A 209 17.74 -10.62 -0.59
CA LEU A 209 16.65 -9.65 -0.56
C LEU A 209 15.45 -10.17 0.24
N GLU A 210 15.05 -11.42 0.07
CA GLU A 210 13.97 -12.05 0.84
C GLU A 210 14.23 -11.98 2.35
N GLU A 211 15.48 -12.14 2.79
CA GLU A 211 15.85 -12.00 4.21
C GLU A 211 15.73 -10.55 4.71
N ILE A 212 16.17 -9.58 3.92
CA ILE A 212 16.04 -8.15 4.23
C ILE A 212 14.56 -7.78 4.33
N VAL A 213 13.78 -8.10 3.30
CA VAL A 213 12.34 -7.82 3.22
C VAL A 213 11.62 -8.48 4.38
N LYS A 214 11.96 -9.73 4.75
CA LYS A 214 11.36 -10.41 5.90
C LYS A 214 11.63 -9.68 7.22
N LYS A 215 12.86 -9.22 7.45
CA LYS A 215 13.20 -8.44 8.66
C LYS A 215 12.43 -7.11 8.70
N ARG A 216 12.41 -6.39 7.58
CA ARG A 216 11.63 -5.16 7.42
C ARG A 216 10.14 -5.41 7.64
N THR A 217 9.63 -6.55 7.18
CA THR A 217 8.20 -6.91 7.28
C THR A 217 7.77 -6.98 8.72
N VAL A 218 8.53 -7.72 9.54
CA VAL A 218 8.24 -7.83 10.97
C VAL A 218 8.30 -6.47 11.66
N GLN A 219 9.21 -5.58 11.24
CA GLN A 219 9.30 -4.22 11.78
C GLN A 219 8.10 -3.36 11.36
N GLY A 220 7.73 -3.36 10.07
CA GLY A 220 6.59 -2.63 9.55
C GLY A 220 5.27 -3.08 10.19
N LEU A 221 5.08 -4.39 10.37
CA LEU A 221 3.90 -4.94 11.04
C LEU A 221 3.80 -4.54 12.52
N LYS A 222 4.93 -4.35 13.20
CA LYS A 222 4.93 -3.78 14.56
C LYS A 222 4.47 -2.33 14.56
N ASN A 223 4.83 -1.54 13.55
CA ASN A 223 4.34 -0.16 13.43
C ASN A 223 2.83 -0.13 13.13
N ALA A 224 2.34 -1.03 12.27
CA ALA A 224 0.92 -1.19 11.94
C ALA A 224 0.05 -1.73 13.11
N SER A 225 0.67 -2.21 14.19
CA SER A 225 -0.06 -2.75 15.36
C SER A 225 -1.00 -1.74 16.02
N VAL A 226 -0.55 -0.50 16.18
CA VAL A 226 -1.35 0.57 16.81
C VAL A 226 -2.56 0.96 15.94
N PRO A 227 -2.38 1.21 14.62
CA PRO A 227 -3.51 1.33 13.70
C PRO A 227 -4.48 0.15 13.78
N LEU A 228 -3.99 -1.10 13.85
CA LEU A 228 -4.88 -2.26 13.90
C LEU A 228 -5.69 -2.32 15.19
N GLU A 229 -5.07 -2.04 16.33
CA GLU A 229 -5.78 -1.96 17.61
C GLU A 229 -6.94 -0.96 17.55
N THR A 230 -6.73 0.16 16.86
CA THR A 230 -7.75 1.19 16.68
C THR A 230 -8.84 0.72 15.72
N PHE A 231 -8.45 0.11 14.60
CA PHE A 231 -9.38 -0.48 13.64
C PHE A 231 -10.26 -1.56 14.29
N THR A 232 -9.67 -2.49 15.05
CA THR A 232 -10.39 -3.58 15.75
C THR A 232 -11.37 -3.02 16.78
N LYS A 233 -11.03 -1.93 17.48
CA LYS A 233 -11.96 -1.24 18.37
C LYS A 233 -13.14 -0.62 17.61
N LYS A 234 -12.89 0.02 16.47
CA LYS A 234 -13.95 0.59 15.59
C LYS A 234 -14.87 -0.52 15.05
N PHE A 235 -14.30 -1.67 14.68
CA PHE A 235 -15.03 -2.87 14.27
C PHE A 235 -15.86 -3.46 15.41
N TYR A 236 -15.28 -3.54 16.61
CA TYR A 236 -16.00 -3.93 17.82
C TYR A 236 -17.20 -3.04 18.11
N GLU A 237 -17.06 -1.71 17.99
CA GLU A 237 -18.15 -0.76 18.18
C GLU A 237 -19.29 -1.03 17.19
N LEU A 238 -18.95 -1.27 15.92
CA LEU A 238 -19.93 -1.64 14.89
C LEU A 238 -20.71 -2.92 15.23
N ILE A 239 -20.04 -3.95 15.76
CA ILE A 239 -20.70 -5.19 16.21
C ILE A 239 -21.56 -4.91 17.45
N ASN A 240 -21.03 -4.17 18.41
CA ASN A 240 -21.71 -3.89 19.68
C ASN A 240 -23.00 -3.09 19.46
N ASP A 241 -23.01 -2.14 18.52
CA ASP A 241 -24.21 -1.42 18.10
C ASP A 241 -25.28 -2.35 17.49
N ALA A 242 -24.87 -3.47 16.88
CA ALA A 242 -25.77 -4.45 16.28
C ALA A 242 -26.28 -5.51 17.27
N VAL A 243 -25.50 -5.87 18.31
CA VAL A 243 -25.78 -7.02 19.20
C VAL A 243 -26.22 -6.61 20.61
N ALA A 244 -25.93 -5.38 21.04
CA ALA A 244 -26.16 -4.80 22.36
C ALA A 244 -25.38 -5.45 23.54
N GLU A 245 -24.76 -4.58 24.35
CA GLU A 245 -24.11 -4.84 25.65
C GLU A 245 -22.96 -5.85 25.67
N ILE A 246 -21.86 -5.47 25.04
CA ILE A 246 -20.57 -6.14 25.18
C ILE A 246 -19.61 -5.25 26.01
N LYS A 247 -18.80 -5.85 26.88
CA LYS A 247 -17.68 -5.19 27.60
C LYS A 247 -16.36 -5.84 27.25
N ILE A 248 -15.35 -5.03 26.92
CA ILE A 248 -13.97 -5.49 26.73
C ILE A 248 -13.39 -5.93 28.08
N LEU A 249 -12.81 -7.13 28.12
CA LEU A 249 -12.08 -7.67 29.27
C LEU A 249 -10.57 -7.54 29.08
N ASP A 250 -10.08 -7.84 27.89
CA ASP A 250 -8.66 -7.92 27.57
C ASP A 250 -8.41 -7.67 26.08
N SER A 251 -7.17 -7.37 25.71
CA SER A 251 -6.73 -7.16 24.33
C SER A 251 -5.35 -7.78 24.13
N GLU A 252 -5.19 -8.53 23.05
CA GLU A 252 -3.92 -9.16 22.67
C GLU A 252 -3.59 -8.84 21.22
N THR A 253 -2.34 -8.44 20.96
CA THR A 253 -1.81 -8.25 19.61
C THR A 253 -0.66 -9.24 19.36
N ILE A 254 -0.79 -10.07 18.34
CA ILE A 254 0.20 -11.08 17.95
C ILE A 254 0.74 -10.74 16.56
N VAL A 255 2.07 -10.62 16.46
CA VAL A 255 2.78 -10.48 15.17
C VAL A 255 3.48 -11.80 14.86
N LYS A 256 3.12 -12.44 13.76
CA LYS A 256 3.70 -13.72 13.33
C LYS A 256 3.87 -13.76 11.81
N ASP A 257 5.07 -14.11 11.37
CA ASP A 257 5.44 -14.20 9.96
C ASP A 257 5.13 -12.89 9.21
N GLN A 258 4.13 -12.91 8.32
CA GLN A 258 3.66 -11.75 7.56
C GLN A 258 2.29 -11.25 8.04
N THR A 259 1.85 -11.68 9.21
CA THR A 259 0.52 -11.36 9.74
C THR A 259 0.60 -10.70 11.10
N ILE A 260 -0.41 -9.87 11.36
CA ILE A 260 -0.63 -9.24 12.65
C ILE A 260 -2.10 -9.48 12.98
N THR A 261 -2.37 -9.93 14.19
CA THR A 261 -3.73 -10.17 14.67
C THR A 261 -3.93 -9.38 15.94
N ASN A 262 -5.00 -8.60 16.01
CA ASN A 262 -5.44 -8.02 17.27
C ASN A 262 -6.78 -8.66 17.67
N THR A 263 -6.85 -9.14 18.90
CA THR A 263 -8.01 -9.82 19.47
C THR A 263 -8.43 -9.14 20.76
N LEU A 264 -9.69 -8.73 20.83
CA LEU A 264 -10.38 -8.25 22.02
C LEU A 264 -11.16 -9.42 22.63
N SER A 265 -10.84 -9.77 23.86
CA SER A 265 -11.68 -10.66 24.66
C SER A 265 -12.82 -9.86 25.26
N VAL A 266 -14.05 -10.28 25.02
CA VAL A 266 -15.24 -9.49 25.37
C VAL A 266 -16.30 -10.34 26.07
N VAL A 267 -17.17 -9.71 26.86
CA VAL A 267 -18.29 -10.37 27.54
C VAL A 267 -19.61 -9.74 27.15
N SER A 268 -20.56 -10.57 26.71
CA SER A 268 -21.96 -10.21 26.52
C SER A 268 -22.83 -10.84 27.61
N THR A 269 -23.92 -10.19 27.96
CA THR A 269 -24.95 -10.75 28.85
C THR A 269 -26.20 -11.05 28.03
N ASN A 270 -26.60 -12.32 27.95
CA ASN A 270 -27.79 -12.67 27.19
C ASN A 270 -29.09 -12.19 27.89
N SER A 271 -30.22 -12.30 27.20
CA SER A 271 -31.55 -11.94 27.70
C SER A 271 -31.97 -12.63 29.01
N PHE A 272 -31.26 -13.69 29.42
CA PHE A 272 -31.46 -14.44 30.66
C PHE A 272 -30.45 -14.07 31.76
N GLY A 273 -29.62 -13.03 31.57
CA GLY A 273 -28.62 -12.59 32.55
C GLY A 273 -27.35 -13.43 32.59
N LYS A 274 -27.18 -14.41 31.69
CA LYS A 274 -25.99 -15.25 31.64
C LYS A 274 -24.87 -14.56 30.86
N LYS A 275 -23.73 -14.38 31.52
CA LYS A 275 -22.50 -13.86 30.90
C LYS A 275 -21.89 -14.91 29.98
N GLN A 276 -21.60 -14.52 28.74
CA GLN A 276 -20.89 -15.33 27.75
C GLN A 276 -19.64 -14.56 27.28
N ARG A 277 -18.54 -15.29 27.09
CA ARG A 277 -17.27 -14.73 26.60
C ARG A 277 -17.15 -14.96 25.10
N PHE A 278 -16.78 -13.91 24.39
CA PHE A 278 -16.51 -13.91 22.97
C PHE A 278 -15.15 -13.30 22.69
N GLU A 279 -14.67 -13.49 21.48
CA GLU A 279 -13.50 -12.84 20.91
C GLU A 279 -13.95 -12.04 19.69
N VAL A 280 -13.56 -10.77 19.65
CA VAL A 280 -13.68 -9.90 18.46
C VAL A 280 -12.26 -9.60 18.02
N GLY A 281 -11.93 -9.78 16.75
CA GLY A 281 -10.58 -9.44 16.30
C GLY A 281 -10.50 -9.18 14.82
N CYS A 282 -9.36 -8.64 14.42
CA CYS A 282 -9.02 -8.43 13.02
C CYS A 282 -7.62 -8.96 12.75
N VAL A 283 -7.45 -9.54 11.56
CA VAL A 283 -6.18 -10.01 11.03
C VAL A 283 -5.79 -9.11 9.88
N ALA A 284 -4.56 -8.62 9.92
CA ALA A 284 -3.93 -7.89 8.84
C ALA A 284 -2.68 -8.64 8.38
N TYR A 285 -2.26 -8.38 7.14
CA TYR A 285 -1.07 -8.96 6.57
C TYR A 285 -0.19 -7.91 5.88
N ALA A 286 1.11 -8.17 5.83
CA ALA A 286 2.06 -7.32 5.14
C ALA A 286 1.95 -7.49 3.63
N VAL A 287 1.97 -6.38 2.90
CA VAL A 287 2.01 -6.38 1.42
C VAL A 287 3.47 -6.29 0.96
N GLY A 288 3.91 -6.99 -0.08
CA GLY A 288 5.34 -7.24 -0.38
C GLY A 288 6.31 -6.04 -0.42
N ILE A 289 5.85 -4.83 -0.79
CA ILE A 289 6.66 -3.58 -0.85
C ILE A 289 6.45 -2.69 0.40
N ASN A 290 5.42 -3.00 1.18
CA ASN A 290 4.88 -2.26 2.31
C ASN A 290 5.66 -2.36 3.65
N PRO A 291 6.47 -3.40 3.92
CA PRO A 291 7.35 -3.48 5.08
C PRO A 291 8.16 -2.21 5.40
N ILE A 292 8.49 -1.46 4.35
CA ILE A 292 9.32 -0.27 4.38
C ILE A 292 8.53 0.97 4.82
N PHE A 293 7.25 1.04 4.42
CA PHE A 293 6.32 2.12 4.79
C PHE A 293 5.55 1.81 6.08
N GLY A 294 5.61 0.56 6.54
CA GLY A 294 4.98 0.11 7.78
C GLY A 294 3.46 0.00 7.68
N SER A 295 2.91 -0.21 6.49
CA SER A 295 1.47 -0.42 6.31
C SER A 295 1.11 -1.92 6.22
N ALA A 296 -0.14 -2.24 6.51
CA ALA A 296 -0.67 -3.60 6.41
C ALA A 296 -2.07 -3.58 5.78
N SER A 297 -2.47 -4.67 5.12
CA SER A 297 -3.82 -4.81 4.55
C SER A 297 -4.69 -5.62 5.50
N ILE A 298 -5.93 -5.19 5.71
CA ILE A 298 -6.90 -6.00 6.47
C ILE A 298 -7.25 -7.25 5.63
N PHE A 299 -7.08 -8.43 6.21
CA PHE A 299 -7.45 -9.70 5.60
C PHE A 299 -8.89 -10.06 5.95
N ASN A 300 -9.17 -10.16 7.24
CA ASN A 300 -10.50 -10.46 7.76
C ASN A 300 -10.67 -9.89 9.18
N CYS A 301 -11.93 -9.82 9.60
CA CYS A 301 -12.28 -9.66 11.00
C CYS A 301 -13.21 -10.77 11.43
N PHE A 302 -13.30 -11.02 12.73
CA PHE A 302 -14.06 -12.14 13.27
C PHE A 302 -14.80 -11.76 14.55
N PHE A 303 -15.92 -12.44 14.77
CA PHE A 303 -16.62 -12.50 16.05
C PHE A 303 -16.93 -13.96 16.35
N ARG A 304 -16.41 -14.48 17.46
CA ARG A 304 -16.49 -15.93 17.77
C ARG A 304 -16.57 -16.20 19.27
N LYS A 305 -16.97 -17.42 19.67
CA LYS A 305 -16.87 -17.81 21.08
C LYS A 305 -15.40 -18.00 21.45
N SER A 306 -15.06 -17.67 22.69
CA SER A 306 -13.66 -17.76 23.13
C SER A 306 -13.14 -19.20 23.07
N GLY A 307 -11.93 -19.36 22.52
CA GLY A 307 -11.28 -20.67 22.32
C GLY A 307 -11.66 -21.42 21.03
N GLU A 308 -12.59 -20.90 20.23
CA GLU A 308 -12.87 -21.45 18.90
C GLU A 308 -11.84 -20.93 17.88
N THR A 309 -11.23 -21.80 17.08
CA THR A 309 -10.25 -21.40 16.04
C THR A 309 -10.91 -20.86 14.78
N LEU A 310 -12.18 -21.20 14.56
CA LEU A 310 -13.01 -20.75 13.44
C LEU A 310 -14.30 -20.16 14.01
N GLY A 311 -14.60 -18.92 13.67
CA GLY A 311 -15.93 -18.33 13.86
C GLY A 311 -16.34 -17.54 12.64
N ASP A 312 -17.48 -16.85 12.70
CA ASP A 312 -18.00 -16.03 11.61
C ASP A 312 -16.97 -14.96 11.24
N SER A 313 -16.24 -15.26 10.17
CA SER A 313 -15.11 -14.47 9.69
C SER A 313 -15.60 -13.65 8.51
N ILE A 314 -15.55 -12.34 8.68
CA ILE A 314 -15.91 -11.38 7.67
C ILE A 314 -14.64 -11.07 6.89
N TYR A 315 -14.55 -11.63 5.69
CA TYR A 315 -13.41 -11.41 4.81
C TYR A 315 -13.46 -10.00 4.24
N LEU A 316 -12.42 -9.22 4.53
CA LEU A 316 -12.28 -7.81 4.14
C LEU A 316 -11.09 -7.60 3.20
N HIS A 317 -10.65 -8.67 2.54
CA HIS A 317 -9.51 -8.73 1.64
C HIS A 317 -9.35 -7.48 0.78
N ASP A 318 -8.24 -6.77 1.00
CA ASP A 318 -7.76 -5.64 0.21
C ASP A 318 -8.74 -4.46 0.09
N LEU A 319 -9.75 -4.39 0.97
CA LEU A 319 -10.68 -3.26 1.00
C LEU A 319 -9.97 -1.96 1.40
N MET A 320 -9.01 -2.06 2.31
CA MET A 320 -8.23 -0.93 2.82
C MET A 320 -6.96 -1.39 3.53
N LEU A 321 -5.99 -0.48 3.62
CA LEU A 321 -4.88 -0.59 4.54
C LEU A 321 -5.36 -0.27 5.96
N VAL A 322 -4.72 -0.87 6.96
CA VAL A 322 -5.09 -0.73 8.37
C VAL A 322 -5.09 0.74 8.79
N GLU A 323 -4.14 1.51 8.28
CA GLU A 323 -3.89 2.93 8.59
C GLU A 323 -4.97 3.87 8.07
N GLU A 324 -5.85 3.39 7.19
CA GLU A 324 -6.92 4.20 6.59
C GLU A 324 -8.25 4.09 7.36
N PHE A 325 -8.21 3.57 8.59
CA PHE A 325 -9.38 3.35 9.42
C PHE A 325 -10.21 4.62 9.68
N ASP A 326 -9.63 5.81 9.51
CA ASP A 326 -10.24 7.11 9.65
C ASP A 326 -10.84 7.67 8.34
N ASP A 327 -10.55 7.07 7.18
CA ASP A 327 -11.21 7.40 5.92
C ASP A 327 -12.64 6.87 5.92
N GLU A 328 -13.62 7.77 6.01
CA GLU A 328 -15.04 7.40 6.04
C GLU A 328 -15.52 6.68 4.77
N ASN A 329 -14.94 6.95 3.60
CA ASN A 329 -15.30 6.24 2.37
C ASN A 329 -14.87 4.77 2.44
N GLN A 330 -13.64 4.50 2.92
CA GLN A 330 -13.16 3.13 3.11
C GLN A 330 -13.92 2.43 4.22
N TRP A 331 -14.16 3.13 5.33
CA TRP A 331 -14.94 2.60 6.45
C TRP A 331 -16.38 2.23 6.07
N ASN A 332 -17.01 3.00 5.17
CA ASN A 332 -18.33 2.68 4.67
C ASN A 332 -18.36 1.40 3.82
N LYS A 333 -17.28 1.05 3.11
CA LYS A 333 -17.15 -0.25 2.42
C LYS A 333 -17.10 -1.38 3.43
N VAL A 334 -16.29 -1.24 4.49
CA VAL A 334 -16.21 -2.23 5.57
C VAL A 334 -17.59 -2.43 6.22
N LYS A 335 -18.27 -1.36 6.62
CA LYS A 335 -19.64 -1.44 7.18
C LYS A 335 -20.57 -2.24 6.28
N LYS A 336 -20.54 -2.00 4.97
CA LYS A 336 -21.41 -2.69 4.01
C LYS A 336 -21.14 -4.18 3.96
N GLU A 337 -19.88 -4.60 3.92
CA GLU A 337 -19.51 -6.02 3.91
C GLU A 337 -19.88 -6.69 5.25
N VAL A 338 -19.57 -6.03 6.37
CA VAL A 338 -19.90 -6.51 7.71
C VAL A 338 -21.41 -6.73 7.87
N LEU A 339 -22.23 -5.76 7.48
CA LEU A 339 -23.68 -5.84 7.58
C LEU A 339 -24.33 -6.89 6.65
N LYS A 340 -23.62 -7.45 5.66
CA LYS A 340 -24.15 -8.59 4.88
C LYS A 340 -24.14 -9.88 5.69
N GLU A 341 -23.11 -10.07 6.50
CA GLU A 341 -22.90 -11.28 7.30
C GLU A 341 -23.76 -11.31 8.58
N PHE A 342 -24.24 -10.14 9.03
CA PHE A 342 -25.11 -10.01 10.22
C PHE A 342 -26.63 -9.99 9.92
N LYS A 343 -27.05 -10.21 8.66
CA LYS A 343 -28.47 -10.35 8.27
C LYS A 343 -28.89 -11.81 8.23
#